data_AF-A0A7S1MUQ2-F1
#
_entry.id   AF-A0A7S1MUQ2-F1
#
_cell.length_a   1.000
_cell.length_b   1.000
_cell.length_c   1.000
_cell.angle_alpha   90.00
_cell.angle_beta   90.00
_cell.angle_gamma   90.00
#
_symmetry.space_group_name_H-M   'P 1'
#
loop_
_entity.id
_entity.type
_entity.pdbx_description
1 polymer ?
#
loop_
_entity_poly.entity_id
_entity_poly.type
_entity_poly.pdbx_seq_one_letter_code
_entity_poly.pdbx_strand_id
1 'polypeptide(L)'
;GECQVVTKVKGDPNISAWDVAGTVAPGIYSHSSCQPNFLQSENPARFLRGPHAPRTRLLTWTYLVAFNAKLLVWPSTLLADYSANTVPLLEHFSDPRVALTVIFFLSLFLLSALALRAA
;
A
#
# COMPACT_ATOMS: atom_id res chain seq x y z
N GLY A 1 -19.28 -13.79 11.49
CA GLY A 1 -19.21 -15.20 11.11
C GLY A 1 -17.94 -15.76 11.69
N GLU A 2 -18.02 -16.89 12.39
CA GLU A 2 -16.85 -17.54 12.99
C GLU A 2 -15.90 -18.05 11.90
N CYS A 3 -14.59 -17.98 12.18
CA CYS A 3 -13.54 -18.45 11.30
C CYS A 3 -13.77 -19.93 10.94
N GLN A 4 -13.90 -20.24 9.65
CA GLN A 4 -14.13 -21.61 9.18
C GLN A 4 -12.90 -22.22 8.52
N VAL A 5 -12.72 -23.52 8.77
CA VAL A 5 -11.54 -24.28 8.39
C VAL A 5 -11.61 -24.59 6.92
N VAL A 6 -10.65 -24.11 6.13
CA VAL A 6 -10.52 -24.52 4.72
C VAL A 6 -9.22 -25.28 4.56
N THR A 7 -9.31 -26.51 4.04
CA THR A 7 -8.16 -27.33 3.66
C THR A 7 -7.82 -27.06 2.19
N LYS A 8 -6.54 -26.78 1.90
CA LYS A 8 -6.02 -26.56 0.54
C LYS A 8 -4.92 -27.58 0.27
N VAL A 9 -4.88 -28.15 -0.93
CA VAL A 9 -3.94 -29.23 -1.30
C VAL A 9 -2.87 -28.73 -2.27
N LYS A 10 -1.63 -29.24 -2.12
CA LYS A 10 -0.49 -28.91 -2.98
C LYS A 10 -0.82 -29.22 -4.45
N GLY A 11 -0.99 -28.17 -5.26
CA GLY A 11 -1.43 -28.26 -6.67
C GLY A 11 -2.67 -27.44 -6.99
N ASP A 12 -3.36 -26.90 -5.98
CA ASP A 12 -4.47 -25.97 -6.19
C ASP A 12 -3.97 -24.66 -6.85
N PRO A 13 -4.60 -24.16 -7.93
CA PRO A 13 -4.21 -22.88 -8.55
C PRO A 13 -4.48 -21.67 -7.65
N ASN A 14 -5.24 -21.87 -6.58
CA ASN A 14 -5.54 -20.88 -5.54
C ASN A 14 -4.68 -21.08 -4.28
N ILE A 15 -3.60 -21.86 -4.35
CA ILE A 15 -2.64 -22.04 -3.26
C ILE A 15 -1.60 -20.93 -3.30
N SER A 16 -1.57 -20.10 -2.26
CA SER A 16 -0.52 -19.11 -2.07
C SER A 16 0.64 -19.71 -1.28
N ALA A 17 1.83 -19.09 -1.32
CA ALA A 17 3.00 -19.58 -0.60
C ALA A 17 2.78 -19.75 0.93
N TRP A 18 1.77 -19.09 1.50
CA TRP A 18 1.39 -19.20 2.91
C TRP A 18 0.49 -20.39 3.23
N ASP A 19 -0.21 -20.95 2.23
CA ASP A 19 -0.97 -22.20 2.39
C ASP A 19 -0.02 -23.41 2.44
N VAL A 20 1.15 -23.31 1.80
CA VAL A 20 2.22 -24.32 1.87
C VAL A 20 3.01 -24.20 3.17
N ALA A 21 3.23 -22.98 3.67
CA ALA A 21 3.96 -22.75 4.93
C ALA A 21 3.15 -23.08 6.21
N GLY A 22 1.82 -23.23 6.11
CA GLY A 22 0.94 -23.63 7.21
C GLY A 22 0.98 -25.12 7.58
N THR A 23 1.87 -25.92 6.96
CA THR A 23 1.90 -27.38 7.12
C THR A 23 2.98 -27.89 8.05
N VAL A 24 2.96 -27.54 9.34
CA VAL A 24 3.52 -28.43 10.39
C VAL A 24 2.79 -28.25 11.74
N ALA A 25 1.74 -29.05 11.96
CA ALA A 25 1.21 -29.59 13.24
C ALA A 25 -0.33 -29.70 13.22
N PRO A 26 -0.91 -30.74 13.85
CA PRO A 26 -2.31 -31.12 13.64
C PRO A 26 -3.25 -30.12 14.34
N GLY A 27 -3.78 -29.19 13.55
CA GLY A 27 -4.68 -28.12 14.01
C GLY A 27 -4.72 -26.93 13.04
N ILE A 28 -5.36 -27.12 11.87
CA ILE A 28 -6.47 -26.28 11.38
C ILE A 28 -6.30 -24.72 11.30
N TYR A 29 -6.62 -24.19 10.10
CA TYR A 29 -6.65 -22.80 9.51
C TYR A 29 -5.35 -22.23 8.90
N SER A 30 -5.45 -21.58 7.73
CA SER A 30 -4.43 -20.67 7.19
C SER A 30 -4.70 -19.26 7.74
N HIS A 31 -3.70 -18.61 8.33
CA HIS A 31 -3.78 -17.34 9.09
C HIS A 31 -4.38 -16.13 8.32
N SER A 32 -4.64 -16.29 7.02
CA SER A 32 -5.19 -15.29 6.08
C SER A 32 -6.59 -14.76 6.39
N SER A 33 -7.35 -15.43 7.25
CA SER A 33 -8.77 -15.10 7.46
C SER A 33 -9.01 -14.02 8.53
N CYS A 34 -7.97 -13.46 9.15
CA CYS A 34 -8.09 -12.30 10.06
C CYS A 34 -7.32 -11.05 9.60
N GLN A 35 -6.49 -11.14 8.55
CA GLN A 35 -5.87 -9.99 7.87
C GLN A 35 -5.75 -10.28 6.36
N PRO A 36 -6.03 -9.30 5.49
CA PRO A 36 -5.90 -9.49 4.05
C PRO A 36 -4.44 -9.81 3.67
N ASN A 37 -4.24 -11.02 3.15
CA ASN A 37 -2.96 -11.47 2.64
C ASN A 37 -2.73 -10.89 1.23
N PHE A 38 -2.15 -9.68 1.16
CA PHE A 38 -1.81 -9.06 -0.13
C PHE A 38 -0.76 -9.84 -0.91
N LEU A 39 -0.97 -10.00 -2.22
CA LEU A 39 0.03 -10.43 -3.17
C LEU A 39 1.11 -9.35 -3.37
N GLN A 40 2.28 -9.74 -3.88
CA GLN A 40 3.33 -8.76 -4.22
C GLN A 40 2.90 -7.80 -5.32
N SER A 41 2.05 -8.25 -6.25
CA SER A 41 1.43 -7.39 -7.26
C SER A 41 0.45 -6.39 -6.64
N GLU A 42 -0.19 -6.70 -5.52
CA GLU A 42 -1.17 -5.81 -4.86
C GLU A 42 -0.50 -4.83 -3.90
N ASN A 43 0.60 -5.23 -3.25
CA ASN A 43 1.33 -4.34 -2.35
C ASN A 43 2.84 -4.49 -2.45
N PRO A 44 3.45 -4.09 -3.58
CA PRO A 44 4.88 -4.24 -3.80
C PRO A 44 5.71 -3.53 -2.72
N ALA A 45 5.25 -2.38 -2.21
CA ALA A 45 5.96 -1.61 -1.18
C ALA A 45 6.10 -2.37 0.15
N ARG A 46 5.11 -3.21 0.51
CA ARG A 46 5.17 -4.07 1.71
C ARG A 46 6.29 -5.11 1.62
N PHE A 47 6.55 -5.64 0.43
CA PHE A 47 7.51 -6.73 0.23
C PHE A 47 8.97 -6.27 0.08
N LEU A 48 9.22 -4.97 -0.07
CA LEU A 48 10.58 -4.43 -0.06
C LEU A 48 11.32 -4.76 1.24
N ARG A 49 12.61 -5.14 1.11
CA ARG A 49 13.51 -5.45 2.24
C ARG A 49 14.82 -4.68 2.10
N GLY A 50 15.53 -4.53 3.22
CA GLY A 50 16.81 -3.84 3.27
C GLY A 50 16.71 -2.35 3.63
N PRO A 51 17.84 -1.64 3.67
CA PRO A 51 17.92 -0.29 4.23
C PRO A 51 17.15 0.78 3.45
N HIS A 52 16.86 0.53 2.17
CA HIS A 52 16.10 1.45 1.32
C HIS A 52 14.58 1.28 1.45
N ALA A 53 14.08 0.15 1.97
CA ALA A 53 12.66 -0.14 2.10
C ALA A 53 11.83 0.93 2.86
N PRO A 54 12.26 1.44 4.04
CA PRO A 54 11.47 2.47 4.74
C PRO A 54 11.40 3.78 3.95
N ARG A 55 12.49 4.16 3.26
CA ARG A 55 12.51 5.33 2.39
C ARG A 55 11.52 5.18 1.25
N THR A 56 11.58 4.07 0.52
CA THR A 56 10.70 3.84 -0.64
C THR A 56 9.22 3.82 -0.22
N ARG A 57 8.91 3.24 0.94
CA ARG A 57 7.55 3.25 1.50
C ARG A 57 7.08 4.67 1.82
N LEU A 58 7.89 5.44 2.54
CA LEU A 58 7.55 6.82 2.89
C LEU A 58 7.30 7.67 1.63
N LEU A 59 8.24 7.64 0.68
CA LEU A 59 8.13 8.42 -0.56
C LEU A 59 6.91 8.00 -1.38
N THR A 60 6.68 6.69 -1.54
CA THR A 60 5.57 6.18 -2.35
C THR A 60 4.21 6.48 -1.70
N TRP A 61 4.06 6.25 -0.40
CA TRP A 61 2.79 6.47 0.30
C TRP A 61 2.42 7.95 0.38
N THR A 62 3.37 8.83 0.69
CA THR A 62 3.12 10.28 0.70
C THR A 62 2.80 10.80 -0.70
N TYR A 63 3.51 10.32 -1.73
CA TYR A 63 3.20 10.66 -3.12
C TYR A 63 1.79 10.20 -3.52
N LEU A 64 1.35 8.99 -3.14
CA LEU A 64 0.00 8.53 -3.46
C LEU A 64 -1.08 9.43 -2.88
N VAL A 65 -0.90 9.98 -1.67
CA VAL A 65 -1.81 10.97 -1.10
C VAL A 65 -1.85 12.22 -1.97
N ALA A 66 -0.69 12.77 -2.33
CA ALA A 66 -0.60 13.97 -3.18
C ALA A 66 -1.18 13.73 -4.59
N PHE A 67 -0.88 12.60 -5.21
CA PHE A 67 -1.36 12.22 -6.54
C PHE A 67 -2.89 12.09 -6.57
N ASN A 68 -3.47 11.48 -5.54
CA ASN A 68 -4.92 11.27 -5.47
C ASN A 68 -5.68 12.50 -4.98
N ALA A 69 -5.02 13.48 -4.34
CA ALA A 69 -5.64 14.74 -3.96
C ALA A 69 -6.22 15.53 -5.16
N LYS A 70 -5.77 15.25 -6.39
CA LYS A 70 -6.38 15.79 -7.61
C LYS A 70 -7.89 15.53 -7.69
N LEU A 71 -8.38 14.45 -7.09
CA LEU A 71 -9.81 14.10 -7.01
C LEU A 71 -10.64 15.17 -6.30
N LEU A 72 -10.03 15.92 -5.37
CA LEU A 72 -10.70 16.99 -4.64
C LEU A 72 -11.02 18.19 -5.55
N VAL A 73 -10.23 18.38 -6.61
CA VAL A 73 -10.40 19.49 -7.58
C VAL A 73 -11.10 18.99 -8.84
N TRP A 74 -10.78 17.78 -9.29
CA TRP A 74 -11.22 17.23 -10.56
C TRP A 74 -11.44 15.71 -10.47
N PRO A 75 -12.66 15.25 -10.13
CA PRO A 75 -12.96 13.84 -9.90
C PRO A 75 -13.26 13.08 -11.20
N SER A 76 -12.28 12.96 -12.10
CA SER A 76 -12.50 12.28 -13.39
C SER A 76 -11.86 10.90 -13.53
N THR A 77 -10.90 10.55 -12.67
CA THR A 77 -10.19 9.26 -12.70
C THR A 77 -10.37 8.55 -11.37
N LEU A 78 -10.59 7.24 -11.37
CA LEU A 78 -10.61 6.44 -10.13
C LEU A 78 -9.32 6.67 -9.32
N LEU A 79 -9.43 6.61 -7.99
CA LEU A 79 -8.29 6.65 -7.07
C LEU A 79 -7.30 5.54 -7.44
N ALA A 80 -6.05 5.91 -7.68
CA ALA A 80 -5.01 4.98 -8.07
C ALA A 80 -4.18 4.54 -6.86
N ASP A 81 -3.77 3.29 -6.85
CA ASP A 81 -2.81 2.73 -5.91
C ASP A 81 -1.54 2.25 -6.64
N TYR A 82 -0.64 1.55 -5.95
CA TYR A 82 0.54 0.93 -6.55
C TYR A 82 0.29 -0.50 -7.02
N SER A 83 -0.97 -0.98 -6.96
CA SER A 83 -1.31 -2.33 -7.34
C SER A 83 -1.08 -2.52 -8.83
N ALA A 84 -0.66 -3.73 -9.21
CA ALA A 84 -0.29 -4.10 -10.57
C ALA A 84 0.69 -3.10 -11.22
N ASN A 85 1.54 -2.44 -10.41
CA ASN A 85 2.47 -1.40 -10.85
C ASN A 85 1.83 -0.21 -11.59
N THR A 86 0.54 0.05 -11.35
CA THR A 86 -0.16 1.20 -11.96
C THR A 86 0.46 2.54 -11.56
N VAL A 87 0.94 2.65 -10.32
CA VAL A 87 1.85 3.71 -9.86
C VAL A 87 3.21 3.09 -9.48
N PRO A 88 4.31 3.43 -10.19
CA PRO A 88 5.64 2.94 -9.85
C PRO A 88 6.13 3.47 -8.50
N LEU A 89 6.83 2.63 -7.75
CA LEU A 89 7.43 3.01 -6.46
C LEU A 89 8.48 4.11 -6.63
N LEU A 90 8.64 4.95 -5.60
CA LEU A 90 9.62 6.03 -5.57
C LEU A 90 10.81 5.59 -4.72
N GLU A 91 11.91 5.21 -5.35
CA GLU A 91 13.08 4.64 -4.65
C GLU A 91 14.13 5.68 -4.24
N HIS A 92 14.12 6.83 -4.90
CA HIS A 92 15.14 7.88 -4.78
C HIS A 92 14.53 9.26 -4.53
N PHE A 93 15.23 10.10 -3.79
CA PHE A 93 14.83 11.50 -3.55
C PHE A 93 14.93 12.38 -4.79
N SER A 94 15.74 11.99 -5.78
CA SER A 94 15.92 12.71 -7.04
C SER A 94 14.74 12.53 -8.01
N ASP A 95 13.76 11.71 -7.66
CA ASP A 95 12.55 11.55 -8.47
C ASP A 95 11.71 12.85 -8.42
N PRO A 96 11.37 13.47 -9.56
CA PRO A 96 10.64 14.75 -9.59
C PRO A 96 9.26 14.67 -8.90
N ARG A 97 8.67 13.47 -8.79
CA ARG A 97 7.42 13.25 -8.06
C ARG A 97 7.55 13.55 -6.57
N VAL A 98 8.74 13.42 -6.00
CA VAL A 98 9.01 13.81 -4.61
C VAL A 98 8.84 15.32 -4.42
N ALA A 99 9.29 16.14 -5.36
CA ALA A 99 9.13 17.58 -5.30
C ALA A 99 7.64 17.99 -5.30
N LEU A 100 6.83 17.35 -6.14
CA LEU A 100 5.36 17.56 -6.16
C LEU A 100 4.72 17.20 -4.81
N THR A 101 5.17 16.10 -4.20
CA THR A 101 4.71 15.66 -2.88
C THR A 101 5.03 16.70 -1.80
N VAL A 102 6.26 17.24 -1.80
CA VAL A 102 6.69 18.28 -0.86
C VAL A 102 5.85 19.55 -1.02
N ILE A 103 5.67 20.02 -2.26
CA ILE A 103 4.84 21.21 -2.54
C ILE A 103 3.41 21.02 -2.01
N PHE A 104 2.82 19.84 -2.21
CA PHE A 104 1.49 19.51 -1.71
C PHE A 104 1.38 19.56 -0.19
N PHE A 105 2.29 18.93 0.55
CA PHE A 105 2.23 18.97 2.02
C PHE A 105 2.56 20.36 2.59
N LEU A 106 3.45 21.12 1.93
CA LEU A 106 3.72 22.51 2.30
C LEU A 106 2.49 23.41 2.09
N SER A 107 1.79 23.27 0.96
CA SER A 107 0.57 24.05 0.70
C SER A 107 -0.53 23.70 1.69
N LEU A 108 -0.75 22.42 2.00
CA LEU A 108 -1.70 21.99 3.03
C LEU A 108 -1.36 22.55 4.41
N PHE A 109 -0.08 22.55 4.80
CA PHE A 109 0.37 23.12 6.06
C PHE A 109 0.13 24.63 6.14
N LEU A 110 0.43 25.37 5.06
CA LEU A 110 0.20 26.82 5.01
C LEU A 110 -1.31 27.15 5.05
N LEU A 111 -2.12 26.39 4.31
CA LEU A 111 -3.57 26.55 4.30
C LEU A 111 -4.18 26.27 5.68
N SER A 112 -3.74 25.21 6.37
CA SER A 112 -4.21 24.89 7.70
C SER A 112 -3.79 25.94 8.74
N ALA A 113 -2.55 26.42 8.67
CA ALA A 113 -2.07 27.51 9.53
C ALA A 113 -2.85 28.81 9.30
N LEU A 114 -3.18 29.14 8.05
CA LEU A 114 -4.01 30.31 7.72
C LEU A 114 -5.43 30.14 8.25
N ALA A 115 -6.04 28.97 8.05
CA ALA A 115 -7.38 28.68 8.54
C ALA A 115 -7.47 28.78 10.07
N LEU A 116 -6.47 28.27 10.80
CA LEU A 116 -6.39 28.36 12.26
C LEU A 116 -6.15 29.79 12.77
N ARG A 117 -5.52 30.66 11.97
CA ARG A 117 -5.37 32.08 12.30
C ARG A 117 -6.65 32.89 12.05
N ALA A 118 -7.51 32.39 11.17
CA ALA A 118 -8.76 33.02 10.81
C ALA A 118 -9.95 32.58 11.69
N ALA A 119 -9.74 31.58 12.54
CA ALA A 119 -10.70 31.06 13.52
C ALA A 119 -10.53 31.72 14.89
#